data_AF-A0A942CUQ4-F1
#
_entry.id   AF-A0A942CUQ4-F1
#
_cell.length_a   1.000
_cell.length_b   1.000
_cell.length_c   1.000
_cell.angle_alpha   90.00
_cell.angle_beta   90.00
_cell.angle_gamma   90.00
#
_symmetry.space_group_name_H-M   'P 1'
#
loop_
_entity.id
_entity.type
_entity.pdbx_description
1 polymer ?
#
loop_
_entity_poly.entity_id
_entity_poly.type
_entity_poly.pdbx_seq_one_letter_code
_entity_poly.pdbx_strand_id
1 'polypeptide(L)' 'MRITLGVTGGVAAYKAAELVRRLQQDGFTVQVVMTRSAREFVTPLT' A
#
# COMPACT_ATOMS: atom_id res chain seq x y z
N MET A 1 -5.99 -2.46 16.33
CA MET A 1 -6.47 -3.38 15.27
C MET A 1 -5.42 -3.45 14.17
N ARG A 2 -5.19 -4.61 13.55
CA ARG A 2 -4.18 -4.81 12.49
C ARG A 2 -4.87 -5.07 11.15
N ILE A 3 -4.44 -4.37 10.11
CA ILE A 3 -5.02 -4.45 8.76
C ILE A 3 -3.96 -5.00 7.79
N THR A 4 -4.34 -6.02 7.01
CA THR A 4 -3.52 -6.49 5.88
C THR A 4 -4.03 -5.84 4.60
N LEU A 5 -3.16 -5.08 3.93
CA LEU A 5 -3.47 -4.43 2.65
C LEU A 5 -2.75 -5.16 1.51
N GLY A 6 -3.52 -5.84 0.66
CA GLY A 6 -3.02 -6.44 -0.58
C GLY A 6 -3.06 -5.42 -1.73
N VAL A 7 -1.94 -5.27 -2.46
CA VAL A 7 -1.85 -4.40 -3.64
C VAL A 7 -1.46 -5.23 -4.86
N THR A 8 -2.25 -5.12 -5.93
CA THR A 8 -2.05 -5.82 -7.21
C THR A 8 -1.71 -4.84 -8.34
N GLY A 9 -1.39 -5.36 -9.53
CA GLY A 9 -1.04 -4.54 -10.69
C GLY A 9 -2.25 -3.79 -11.26
N GLY A 10 -2.16 -2.46 -11.32
CA GLY A 10 -3.18 -1.60 -11.90
C GLY A 10 -2.78 -0.13 -11.76
N VAL A 11 -3.31 0.72 -12.63
CA VAL A 11 -3.00 2.17 -12.67
C VAL A 11 -3.21 2.85 -11.32
N ALA A 12 -4.14 2.37 -10.49
CA ALA A 12 -4.43 2.95 -9.18
C ALA A 12 -3.48 2.51 -8.05
N ALA A 13 -2.52 1.60 -8.30
CA ALA A 13 -1.65 1.04 -7.25
C ALA A 13 -0.82 2.11 -6.52
N TYR A 14 -0.45 3.23 -7.18
CA TYR A 14 0.26 4.35 -6.55
C TYR A 14 -0.51 4.99 -5.38
N LYS A 15 -1.85 4.92 -5.39
CA LYS A 15 -2.69 5.44 -4.31
C LYS A 15 -2.64 4.59 -3.04
N ALA A 16 -2.09 3.36 -3.11
CA ALA A 16 -1.96 2.51 -1.95
C ALA A 16 -1.12 3.15 -0.85
N ALA A 17 -0.07 3.92 -1.20
CA ALA A 17 0.74 4.65 -0.23
C ALA A 17 -0.09 5.69 0.56
N GLU A 18 -0.98 6.41 -0.11
CA GLU A 18 -1.87 7.37 0.54
C GLU A 18 -2.86 6.67 1.48
N LEU A 19 -3.44 5.54 1.02
CA LEU A 19 -4.35 4.75 1.84
C LEU A 19 -3.67 4.24 3.11
N VAL A 20 -2.45 3.71 3.01
CA VAL A 20 -1.65 3.26 4.16
C VAL A 20 -1.44 4.43 5.13
N ARG A 21 -1.07 5.61 4.63
CA ARG A 21 -0.84 6.79 5.47
C ARG A 21 -2.09 7.17 6.27
N ARG A 22 -3.26 7.20 5.62
CA ARG A 22 -4.53 7.53 6.28
C ARG A 22 -4.89 6.50 7.35
N LEU A 23 -4.78 5.21 7.04
CA LEU A 23 -5.03 4.14 8.00
C LEU A 23 -4.08 4.22 9.22
N GLN A 24 -2.81 4.57 9.01
CA GLN A 24 -1.87 4.77 10.10
C GLN A 24 -2.22 6.01 10.96
N GLN A 25 -2.66 7.10 10.34
CA GLN A 25 -3.15 8.29 11.06
C GLN A 25 -4.36 7.99 11.93
N ASP A 26 -5.23 7.09 11.48
CA ASP A 26 -6.38 6.60 12.26
C ASP A 26 -5.99 5.60 13.36
N GLY A 27 -4.69 5.34 13.57
CA GLY A 27 -4.17 4.47 14.63
C GLY A 27 -4.12 2.99 14.28
N PHE A 28 -4.30 2.61 13.01
CA PHE A 28 -4.19 1.22 12.59
C PHE A 28 -2.76 0.81 12.30
N THR A 29 -2.40 -0.41 12.72
CA THR A 29 -1.18 -1.06 12.25
C THR A 29 -1.45 -1.70 10.90
N VAL A 30 -0.80 -1.22 9.85
CA VAL A 30 -1.00 -1.71 8.48
C VAL A 30 0.18 -2.57 8.03
N GLN A 31 -0.10 -3.77 7.54
CA GLN A 31 0.87 -4.64 6.87
C GLN A 31 0.53 -4.70 5.38
N VAL A 32 1.46 -4.27 4.54
CA VAL A 32 1.26 -4.23 3.09
C VAL A 32 1.89 -5.46 2.44
N VAL A 33 1.16 -6.10 1.54
CA VAL A 33 1.66 -7.18 0.67
C VAL A 33 1.40 -6.77 -0.77
N MET A 34 2.46 -6.72 -1.59
CA MET A 34 2.38 -6.27 -2.98
C MET A 34 2.80 -7.38 -3.94
N THR A 35 2.09 -7.53 -5.05
CA THR A 35 2.51 -8.40 -6.14
C THR A 35 3.71 -7.79 -6.89
N ARG A 36 4.37 -8.61 -7.73
CA ARG A 36 5.45 -8.11 -8.60
C ARG A 36 4.98 -6.97 -9.50
N SER A 37 3.83 -7.12 -10.17
CA SER A 37 3.28 -6.08 -11.05
C SER A 37 2.90 -4.81 -10.30
N ALA A 38 2.45 -4.89 -9.04
CA ALA A 38 2.17 -3.70 -8.24
C ALA A 38 3.43 -2.84 -7.98
N ARG A 39 4.60 -3.48 -7.82
CA ARG A 39 5.88 -2.79 -7.59
C ARG A 39 6.36 -2.01 -8.82
N GLU A 40 5.87 -2.33 -10.01
CA GLU A 40 6.19 -1.56 -11.22
C GLU A 40 5.48 -0.20 -11.22
N PHE A 41 4.34 -0.08 -10.53
CA PHE A 41 3.59 1.17 -10.36
C PHE A 41 3.98 1.96 -9.11
N VAL A 42 4.57 1.29 -8.12
CA VAL A 42 4.94 1.88 -6.83
C VAL A 42 6.41 1.58 -6.56
N THR A 43 7.27 2.54 -6.88
CA THR A 43 8.71 2.43 -6.66
C THR A 43 9.11 3.01 -5.30
N PRO A 44 10.01 2.34 -4.57
CA PRO A 44 10.59 2.90 -3.34
C PRO A 44 11.35 4.20 -3.65
N LEU A 45 11.22 5.19 -2.76
CA LEU A 45 11.98 6.45 -2.81
C LEU A 45 13.32 6.33 -2.05
N THR A 46 13.99 5.17 -2.08
CA THR A 46 15.27 4.94 -1.37
C THR A 46 16.27 6.07 -1.56
#